data_AF-A0A2V2PSI1-F1
#
_entry.id   AF-A0A2V2PSI1-F1
#
_cell.length_a   1.000
_cell.length_b   1.000
_cell.length_c   1.000
_cell.angle_alpha   90.00
_cell.angle_beta   90.00
_cell.angle_gamma   90.00
#
_symmetry.space_group_name_H-M   'P 1'
#
loop_
_entity.id
_entity.type
_entity.pdbx_description
1 polymer ?
#
loop_
_entity_poly.entity_id
_entity_poly.type
_entity_poly.pdbx_seq_one_letter_code
_entity_poly.pdbx_strand_id
1 'polypeptide(L)'
;MIFSKAGFGGAVADFEGAVVAQDAKRSGKAFIRLQETFGRAGETELFAGGPRLAAVLERVPPGPRAVVAVLVGACVERGADAERCAPGVLAGLRTALEGA
;
A
#
# COMPACT_ATOMS: atom_id res chain seq x y z
N MET A 1 11.14 -15.72 9.92
CA MET A 1 11.11 -14.40 10.59
C MET A 1 9.67 -14.06 10.91
N ILE A 2 9.36 -13.85 12.19
CA ILE A 2 8.01 -13.55 12.68
C ILE A 2 7.79 -12.06 12.43
N PHE A 3 7.12 -11.69 11.34
CA PHE A 3 6.62 -10.33 11.18
C PHE A 3 5.63 -10.09 12.32
N SER A 4 6.02 -9.31 13.31
CA SER A 4 5.14 -8.86 14.37
C SER A 4 3.88 -8.28 13.71
N LYS A 5 2.68 -8.78 14.04
CA LYS A 5 1.39 -8.16 13.63
C LYS A 5 1.30 -6.67 13.98
N ALA A 6 2.23 -6.16 14.79
CA ALA A 6 2.38 -4.77 15.19
C ALA A 6 3.09 -3.85 14.16
N GLY A 7 3.89 -4.41 13.24
CA GLY A 7 4.73 -3.65 12.31
C GLY A 7 4.04 -3.25 11.00
N PHE A 8 4.77 -2.56 10.14
CA PHE A 8 4.29 -2.12 8.83
C PHE A 8 3.85 -3.30 7.97
N GLY A 9 4.60 -4.41 7.98
CA GLY A 9 4.22 -5.61 7.25
C GLY A 9 2.86 -6.19 7.69
N GLY A 10 2.53 -6.07 8.99
CA GLY A 10 1.23 -6.45 9.54
C GLY A 10 0.12 -5.50 9.07
N ALA A 11 0.37 -4.18 9.10
CA ALA A 11 -0.57 -3.18 8.61
C ALA A 11 -0.86 -3.34 7.11
N VAL A 12 0.14 -3.69 6.29
CA VAL A 12 -0.03 -4.02 4.86
C VAL A 12 -0.94 -5.23 4.69
N ALA A 13 -0.74 -6.30 5.46
CA ALA A 13 -1.58 -7.50 5.37
C ALA A 13 -3.03 -7.23 5.78
N ASP A 14 -3.25 -6.47 6.84
CA ASP A 14 -4.58 -6.07 7.29
C ASP A 14 -5.29 -5.19 6.25
N PHE A 15 -4.55 -4.24 5.65
CA PHE A 15 -5.07 -3.34 4.63
C PHE A 15 -5.43 -4.09 3.34
N GLU A 16 -4.51 -4.90 2.82
CA GLU A 16 -4.71 -5.74 1.63
C GLU A 16 -5.94 -6.64 1.81
N GLY A 17 -6.02 -7.37 2.93
CA GLY A 17 -7.16 -8.25 3.22
C GLY A 17 -8.48 -7.50 3.30
N ALA A 18 -8.50 -6.31 3.93
CA ALA A 18 -9.71 -5.50 4.03
C ALA A 18 -10.14 -4.89 2.69
N VAL A 19 -9.20 -4.44 1.86
CA VAL A 19 -9.47 -3.92 0.51
C VAL A 19 -10.00 -5.02 -0.40
N VAL A 20 -9.39 -6.21 -0.37
CA VAL A 20 -9.85 -7.37 -1.14
C VAL A 20 -11.26 -7.81 -0.70
N ALA A 21 -11.54 -7.76 0.61
CA ALA A 21 -12.87 -8.06 1.15
C ALA A 21 -13.88 -6.91 0.99
N GLN A 22 -13.49 -5.77 0.40
CA GLN A 22 -14.31 -4.55 0.27
C GLN A 22 -14.88 -4.04 1.61
N ASP A 23 -14.16 -4.28 2.71
CA ASP A 23 -14.53 -3.79 4.04
C ASP A 23 -13.95 -2.38 4.26
N ALA A 24 -14.77 -1.36 4.00
CA ALA A 24 -14.40 0.05 4.13
C ALA A 24 -13.98 0.41 5.57
N LYS A 25 -14.64 -0.18 6.59
CA LYS A 25 -14.35 0.12 7.99
C LYS A 25 -13.00 -0.45 8.41
N ARG A 26 -12.70 -1.69 8.02
CA ARG A 26 -11.41 -2.33 8.31
C ARG A 26 -10.27 -1.71 7.50
N SER A 27 -10.50 -1.41 6.22
CA SER A 27 -9.48 -0.79 5.37
C SER A 27 -9.16 0.63 5.84
N GLY A 28 -10.14 1.41 6.31
CA GLY A 28 -9.89 2.72 6.93
C GLY A 28 -9.02 2.64 8.19
N LYS A 29 -9.29 1.67 9.08
CA LYS A 29 -8.45 1.45 10.28
C LYS A 29 -7.03 1.01 9.91
N ALA A 30 -6.90 0.09 8.95
CA ALA A 30 -5.61 -0.39 8.50
C ALA A 30 -4.81 0.71 7.76
N PHE A 31 -5.48 1.61 7.04
CA PHE A 31 -4.87 2.76 6.38
C PHE A 31 -4.23 3.75 7.38
N ILE A 32 -4.89 4.03 8.50
CA ILE A 32 -4.29 4.83 9.59
C ILE A 32 -3.02 4.12 10.10
N ARG A 33 -3.13 2.82 10.33
CA ARG A 33 -2.03 2.01 10.85
C ARG A 33 -0.83 1.93 9.90
N LEU A 34 -1.06 1.91 8.58
CA LEU A 34 0.00 2.01 7.56
C LEU A 34 0.82 3.29 7.75
N GLN A 35 0.15 4.43 7.90
CA GLN A 35 0.81 5.73 8.09
C GLN A 35 1.59 5.79 9.41
N GLU A 36 1.02 5.29 10.51
CA GLU A 36 1.66 5.28 11.84
C GLU A 36 2.89 4.35 11.93
N THR A 37 2.95 3.32 11.09
CA THR A 37 4.02 2.32 11.11
C THR A 37 5.10 2.57 10.07
N PHE A 38 4.79 3.24 8.96
CA PHE A 38 5.72 3.49 7.85
C PHE A 38 7.05 4.15 8.29
N GLY A 39 7.00 5.15 9.17
CA GLY A 39 8.19 5.86 9.64
C GLY A 39 9.19 4.98 10.40
N ARG A 40 8.73 3.85 10.95
CA ARG A 40 9.54 2.88 11.70
C ARG A 40 9.77 1.58 10.93
N ALA A 41 9.23 1.46 9.72
CA ALA A 41 9.35 0.26 8.91
C ALA A 41 10.81 0.00 8.54
N GLY A 42 11.26 -1.24 8.73
CA GLY A 42 12.57 -1.69 8.28
C GLY A 42 12.59 -1.96 6.77
N GLU A 43 13.78 -2.02 6.17
CA GLU A 43 13.97 -2.27 4.74
C GLU A 43 13.25 -3.52 4.24
N THR A 44 13.31 -4.63 5.00
CA THR A 44 12.61 -5.88 4.63
C THR A 44 11.09 -5.71 4.61
N GLU A 45 10.53 -4.91 5.51
CA GLU A 45 9.08 -4.64 5.54
C GLU A 45 8.66 -3.78 4.35
N LEU A 46 9.47 -2.78 3.98
CA LEU A 46 9.22 -1.91 2.83
C LEU A 46 9.36 -2.68 1.52
N PHE A 47 10.41 -3.50 1.40
CA PHE A 47 10.67 -4.36 0.25
C PHE A 47 9.49 -5.30 -0.04
N ALA A 48 8.93 -5.91 1.00
CA ALA A 48 7.76 -6.77 0.86
C ALA A 48 6.45 -5.98 0.73
N GLY A 49 6.35 -4.82 1.40
CA GLY A 49 5.12 -4.04 1.52
C GLY A 49 4.76 -3.23 0.28
N GLY A 50 5.73 -2.58 -0.35
CA GLY A 50 5.52 -1.72 -1.53
C GLY A 50 4.76 -2.42 -2.66
N PRO A 51 5.24 -3.57 -3.17
CA PRO A 51 4.56 -4.31 -4.24
C PRO A 51 3.14 -4.77 -3.87
N ARG A 52 2.91 -5.13 -2.60
CA ARG A 52 1.59 -5.55 -2.12
C ARG A 52 0.59 -4.40 -2.08
N LEU A 53 1.03 -3.23 -1.60
CA LEU A 53 0.21 -2.02 -1.64
C LEU A 53 -0.11 -1.60 -3.08
N ALA A 54 0.88 -1.65 -3.98
CA ALA A 54 0.70 -1.34 -5.39
C ALA A 54 -0.35 -2.25 -6.05
N ALA A 55 -0.31 -3.55 -5.77
CA ALA A 55 -1.20 -4.55 -6.35
C ALA A 55 -2.68 -4.35 -6.00
N VAL A 56 -3.01 -3.64 -4.92
CA VAL A 56 -4.39 -3.39 -4.50
C VAL A 56 -4.91 -1.99 -4.85
N LEU A 57 -4.09 -1.10 -5.44
CA LEU A 57 -4.42 0.32 -5.64
C LEU A 57 -5.76 0.56 -6.34
N GLU A 58 -6.07 -0.16 -7.41
CA GLU A 58 -7.33 0.00 -8.16
C GLU A 58 -8.57 -0.33 -7.32
N ARG A 59 -8.41 -1.24 -6.34
CA ARG A 59 -9.49 -1.65 -5.42
C ARG A 59 -9.64 -0.72 -4.22
N VAL A 60 -8.63 0.11 -3.93
CA VAL A 60 -8.70 1.11 -2.86
C VAL A 60 -9.73 2.18 -3.25
N PRO A 61 -10.63 2.61 -2.35
CA PRO A 61 -11.58 3.69 -2.64
C PRO A 61 -10.87 5.00 -3.05
N PRO A 62 -11.50 5.87 -3.86
CA PRO A 62 -10.85 7.07 -4.41
C PRO A 62 -10.17 7.96 -3.37
N GLY A 63 -10.78 8.16 -2.19
CA GLY A 63 -10.24 8.99 -1.12
C GLY A 63 -8.81 8.60 -0.68
N PRO A 64 -8.61 7.40 -0.10
CA PRO A 64 -7.27 6.98 0.33
C PRO A 64 -6.33 6.57 -0.82
N ARG A 65 -6.84 6.28 -2.03
CA ARG A 65 -6.05 5.70 -3.13
C ARG A 65 -4.80 6.53 -3.47
N ALA A 66 -4.93 7.85 -3.56
CA ALA A 66 -3.80 8.74 -3.85
C ALA A 66 -2.71 8.66 -2.78
N VAL A 67 -3.09 8.64 -1.50
CA VAL A 67 -2.14 8.55 -0.38
C VAL A 67 -1.46 7.18 -0.35
N VAL A 68 -2.20 6.10 -0.65
CA VAL A 68 -1.59 4.76 -0.77
C VAL A 68 -0.58 4.71 -1.92
N ALA A 69 -0.86 5.36 -3.06
CA ALA A 69 0.11 5.47 -4.15
C ALA A 69 1.37 6.25 -3.74
N VAL A 70 1.24 7.32 -2.96
CA VAL A 70 2.39 8.04 -2.36
C VAL A 70 3.20 7.12 -1.43
N LEU A 71 2.53 6.32 -0.60
CA LEU A 71 3.21 5.34 0.27
C LEU A 71 3.98 4.29 -0.55
N VAL A 72 3.44 3.85 -1.70
CA VAL A 72 4.17 2.95 -2.62
C VAL A 72 5.45 3.62 -3.11
N GLY A 73 5.39 4.87 -3.57
CA GLY A 73 6.58 5.64 -3.97
C GLY A 73 7.60 5.75 -2.84
N ALA A 74 7.15 6.08 -1.63
CA ALA A 74 8.01 6.18 -0.46
C ALA A 74 8.63 4.82 -0.04
N CYS A 75 7.97 3.69 -0.34
CA CYS A 75 8.58 2.36 -0.19
C CYS A 75 9.71 2.14 -1.22
N VAL A 76 9.49 2.54 -2.47
CA VAL A 76 10.49 2.40 -3.56
C VAL A 76 11.74 3.24 -3.27
N GLU A 77 11.57 4.49 -2.82
CA GLU A 77 12.68 5.35 -2.39
C GLU A 77 13.54 4.73 -1.28
N ARG A 78 12.97 3.81 -0.51
CA ARG A 78 13.61 3.12 0.62
C ARG A 78 13.92 1.65 0.34
N GLY A 79 14.02 1.28 -0.95
CA GLY A 79 14.54 0.00 -1.39
C GLY A 79 13.51 -1.05 -1.80
N ALA A 80 12.21 -0.71 -1.89
CA ALA A 80 11.25 -1.63 -2.48
C ALA A 80 11.47 -1.80 -3.99
N ASP A 81 11.15 -2.99 -4.49
CA ASP A 81 11.29 -3.34 -5.90
C ASP A 81 10.38 -2.47 -6.79
N ALA A 82 11.00 -1.53 -7.51
CA ALA A 82 10.30 -0.58 -8.36
C ALA A 82 9.57 -1.26 -9.52
N GLU A 83 10.15 -2.30 -10.11
CA GLU A 83 9.55 -3.02 -11.25
C GLU A 83 8.27 -3.73 -10.82
N ARG A 84 8.26 -4.29 -9.60
CA ARG A 84 7.05 -4.93 -9.06
C ARG A 84 6.00 -3.92 -8.58
N CYS A 85 6.39 -2.70 -8.21
CA CYS A 85 5.46 -1.63 -7.83
C CYS A 85 4.82 -0.94 -9.04
N ALA A 86 5.57 -0.78 -10.13
CA ALA A 86 5.19 0.05 -11.27
C ALA A 86 3.83 -0.31 -11.91
N PRO A 87 3.46 -1.59 -12.14
CA PRO A 87 2.22 -1.91 -12.84
C PRO A 87 0.97 -1.32 -12.18
N GLY A 88 0.85 -1.42 -10.85
CA GLY A 88 -0.31 -0.91 -10.12
C GLY A 88 -0.39 0.62 -10.13
N VAL A 89 0.75 1.31 -10.02
CA VAL A 89 0.81 2.78 -10.05
C VAL A 89 0.49 3.31 -11.45
N LEU A 90 1.09 2.73 -12.49
CA LEU A 90 0.88 3.15 -13.88
C LEU A 90 -0.54 2.86 -14.36
N ALA A 91 -1.15 1.76 -13.92
CA ALA A 91 -2.54 1.47 -14.22
C ALA A 91 -3.47 2.53 -13.60
N GLY A 92 -3.24 2.92 -12.35
CA GLY A 92 -3.97 4.01 -11.70
C GLY A 92 -3.79 5.37 -12.38
N LEU A 93 -2.56 5.68 -12.82
CA LEU A 93 -2.27 6.90 -13.61
C LEU A 93 -3.05 6.90 -14.92
N ARG A 94 -3.03 5.79 -15.68
CA ARG A 94 -3.78 5.66 -16.93
C ARG A 94 -5.27 5.94 -16.70
N THR A 95 -5.89 5.31 -15.71
CA THR A 95 -7.31 5.54 -15.39
C THR A 95 -7.59 7.00 -15.02
N ALA A 96 -6.69 7.66 -14.30
CA ALA A 96 -6.85 9.08 -13.95
C ALA A 96 -6.77 9.99 -15.19
N LEU A 97 -5.86 9.69 -16.13
CA LEU A 97 -5.71 10.44 -17.38
C LEU A 97 -6.87 10.22 -18.34
N GLU A 98 -7.43 9.01 -18.41
CA GLU A 98 -8.59 8.70 -19.26
C GLU A 98 -9.88 9.36 -18.76
N GLY A 99 -9.94 9.74 -17.49
CA GLY A 99 -11.09 10.43 -16.88
C GLY A 99 -10.99 11.96 -16.80
N ALA A 100 -9.92 12.56 -17.33
CA ALA A 100 -9.67 14.00 -17.34
C ALA A 100 -10.18 14.68 -18.63
#